data_AF-A0A663MGJ1-F1
#
_entry.id   AF-A0A663MGJ1-F1
#
_cell.length_a   1.000
_cell.length_b   1.000
_cell.length_c   1.000
_cell.angle_alpha   90.00
_cell.angle_beta   90.00
_cell.angle_gamma   90.00
#
_symmetry.space_group_name_H-M   'P 1'
#
loop_
_entity.id
_entity.type
_entity.pdbx_description
1 polymer ?
#
loop_
_entity_poly.entity_id
_entity_poly.type
_entity_poly.pdbx_seq_one_letter_code
_entity_poly.pdbx_strand_id
1 'polypeptide(L)'
;MDGINIDIEQEVNETSPEYYALTELVKETTDAFHREIPGSQVTFDVAWSPACIDKRCYNYTGIADACDFLFVMSYDEQSQIWTDCIAKANAPYLQTLVGYEEYITMGIDPKKLVMGVPWYGYDYVCQNLSKDHICTLFKVPFRGAPCSDAAGSQVPYRAIMKQVNSSLSGVLWDEVQKSPFYEYKDDLGHFHQVWYDDPRSISLKAAYVKNRGLRGIGMWNGNSLDYSREAVAEQQTEAMWQALTP
;
A
#
# COMPACT_ATOMS: atom_id res chain seq x y z
N MET A 1 -13.20 -1.57 -23.35
CA MET A 1 -12.67 -1.85 -22.00
C MET A 1 -12.09 -3.23 -22.07
N ASP A 2 -10.84 -3.41 -21.65
CA ASP A 2 -10.10 -4.66 -21.86
C ASP A 2 -10.22 -5.61 -20.66
N GLY A 3 -11.19 -5.37 -19.78
CA GLY A 3 -11.30 -6.06 -18.51
C GLY A 3 -12.08 -5.30 -17.46
N ILE A 4 -12.06 -5.81 -16.22
CA ILE A 4 -12.61 -5.17 -15.02
C ILE A 4 -11.71 -5.49 -13.82
N ASN A 5 -11.52 -4.52 -12.94
CA ASN A 5 -10.92 -4.72 -11.62
C ASN A 5 -12.02 -4.63 -10.56
N ILE A 6 -12.08 -5.61 -9.66
CA ILE A 6 -13.07 -5.69 -8.58
C ILE A 6 -12.38 -5.25 -7.29
N ASP A 7 -12.96 -4.25 -6.62
CA ASP A 7 -12.41 -3.67 -5.40
C ASP A 7 -13.49 -3.67 -4.30
N ILE A 8 -13.52 -4.76 -3.53
CA ILE A 8 -14.49 -4.99 -2.45
C ILE A 8 -13.72 -5.02 -1.12
N GLU A 9 -14.01 -4.03 -0.29
CA GLU A 9 -13.22 -3.68 0.89
C GLU A 9 -13.98 -3.87 2.24
N GLN A 10 -15.08 -4.61 2.22
CA GLN A 10 -15.98 -4.81 3.35
C GLN A 10 -15.54 -5.94 4.30
N GLU A 11 -15.96 -5.87 5.56
CA GLU A 11 -15.74 -6.98 6.50
C GLU A 11 -16.46 -8.25 5.99
N VAL A 12 -15.76 -9.38 5.98
CA VAL A 12 -16.32 -10.70 5.66
C VAL A 12 -15.71 -11.72 6.61
N ASN A 13 -16.56 -12.58 7.16
CA ASN A 13 -16.15 -13.65 8.07
C ASN A 13 -16.10 -15.00 7.33
N GLU A 14 -15.13 -15.86 7.63
CA GLU A 14 -14.85 -17.13 6.92
C GLU A 14 -16.06 -18.07 6.81
N THR A 15 -17.00 -17.99 7.74
CA THR A 15 -18.20 -18.85 7.78
C THR A 15 -19.47 -18.15 7.33
N SER A 16 -19.37 -16.89 6.87
CA SER A 16 -20.53 -16.10 6.43
C SER A 16 -20.97 -16.49 5.02
N PRO A 17 -22.26 -16.32 4.66
CA PRO A 17 -22.70 -16.46 3.27
C PRO A 17 -21.89 -15.58 2.29
N GLU A 18 -21.49 -14.38 2.73
CA GLU A 18 -20.71 -13.42 1.96
C GLU A 18 -19.33 -13.97 1.56
N TYR A 19 -18.70 -14.81 2.40
CA TYR A 19 -17.43 -15.47 2.08
C TYR A 19 -17.51 -16.32 0.81
N TYR A 20 -18.54 -17.14 0.71
CA TYR A 20 -18.78 -17.99 -0.44
C TYR A 20 -19.28 -17.18 -1.63
N ALA A 21 -20.23 -16.27 -1.40
CA ALA A 21 -20.84 -15.44 -2.43
C ALA A 21 -19.81 -14.52 -3.12
N LEU A 22 -18.82 -13.98 -2.39
CA LEU A 22 -17.77 -13.17 -2.97
C LEU A 22 -16.93 -13.96 -3.98
N THR A 23 -16.56 -15.20 -3.64
CA THR A 23 -15.79 -16.06 -4.54
C THR A 23 -16.59 -16.43 -5.78
N GLU A 24 -17.88 -16.75 -5.60
CA GLU A 24 -18.79 -17.08 -6.70
C GLU A 24 -19.02 -15.87 -7.62
N LEU A 25 -19.20 -14.67 -7.05
CA LEU A 25 -19.32 -13.42 -7.80
C LEU A 25 -18.09 -13.18 -8.70
N VAL A 26 -16.88 -13.35 -8.14
CA VAL A 26 -15.64 -13.19 -8.92
C VAL A 26 -15.60 -14.21 -10.06
N LYS A 27 -15.92 -15.48 -9.76
CA LYS A 27 -15.94 -16.54 -10.76
C LYS A 27 -16.94 -16.28 -11.89
N GLU A 28 -18.18 -15.97 -11.56
CA GLU A 28 -19.23 -15.69 -12.54
C GLU A 28 -18.88 -14.47 -13.40
N THR A 29 -18.29 -13.44 -12.78
CA THR A 29 -17.82 -12.24 -13.49
C THR A 29 -16.71 -12.61 -14.47
N THR A 30 -15.69 -13.36 -14.05
CA THR A 30 -14.60 -13.82 -14.93
C THR A 30 -15.12 -14.66 -16.08
N ASP A 31 -15.97 -15.66 -15.80
CA ASP A 31 -16.53 -16.55 -16.82
C ASP A 31 -17.36 -15.75 -17.86
N ALA A 32 -18.13 -14.75 -17.41
CA ALA A 32 -18.89 -13.89 -18.30
C ALA A 32 -17.98 -12.97 -19.14
N PHE A 33 -17.00 -12.31 -18.53
CA PHE A 33 -16.08 -11.42 -19.24
C PHE A 33 -15.27 -12.17 -20.30
N HIS A 34 -14.67 -13.31 -19.94
CA HIS A 34 -13.89 -14.13 -20.88
C HIS A 34 -14.74 -14.67 -22.04
N ARG A 35 -16.03 -14.92 -21.81
CA ARG A 35 -16.96 -15.37 -22.86
C ARG A 35 -17.38 -14.24 -23.81
N GLU A 36 -17.78 -13.10 -23.25
CA GLU A 36 -18.36 -11.99 -24.04
C GLU A 36 -17.28 -11.07 -24.64
N ILE A 37 -16.10 -11.00 -24.01
CA ILE A 37 -14.98 -10.14 -24.40
C ILE A 37 -13.70 -11.00 -24.43
N PRO A 38 -13.45 -11.76 -25.51
CA PRO A 38 -12.27 -12.60 -25.61
C PRO A 38 -10.97 -11.82 -25.37
N GLY A 39 -10.15 -12.30 -24.44
CA GLY A 39 -8.91 -11.65 -24.02
C GLY A 39 -9.05 -10.60 -22.93
N SER A 40 -10.25 -10.39 -22.39
CA SER A 40 -10.45 -9.50 -21.23
C SER A 40 -9.73 -9.99 -19.98
N GLN A 41 -9.32 -9.08 -19.12
CA GLN A 41 -8.77 -9.40 -17.79
C GLN A 41 -9.77 -9.10 -16.69
N VAL A 42 -9.97 -10.02 -15.74
CA VAL A 42 -10.72 -9.80 -14.51
C VAL A 42 -9.76 -9.89 -13.35
N THR A 43 -9.65 -8.84 -12.56
CA THR A 43 -8.69 -8.74 -11.46
C THR A 43 -9.39 -8.36 -10.17
N PHE A 44 -8.74 -8.58 -9.04
CA PHE A 44 -9.31 -8.29 -7.73
C PHE A 44 -8.29 -7.63 -6.80
N ASP A 45 -8.68 -6.52 -6.17
CA ASP A 45 -7.87 -5.85 -5.16
C ASP A 45 -8.01 -6.56 -3.81
N VAL A 46 -6.90 -7.04 -3.26
CA VAL A 46 -6.87 -7.73 -1.96
C VAL A 46 -6.07 -6.94 -0.94
N ALA A 47 -6.35 -7.15 0.34
CA ALA A 47 -5.62 -6.49 1.42
C ALA A 47 -4.12 -6.85 1.41
N TRP A 48 -3.28 -6.07 2.09
CA TRP A 48 -1.83 -6.28 2.10
C TRP A 48 -1.39 -7.61 2.77
N SER A 49 -2.22 -8.18 3.65
CA SER A 49 -2.00 -9.48 4.28
C SER A 49 -3.26 -10.34 4.22
N PRO A 50 -3.14 -11.65 3.94
CA PRO A 50 -4.27 -12.57 4.00
C PRO A 50 -4.70 -12.94 5.42
N ALA A 51 -3.99 -12.49 6.46
CA ALA A 51 -4.22 -12.85 7.86
C ALA A 51 -5.44 -12.13 8.48
N CYS A 52 -6.57 -12.09 7.77
CA CYS A 52 -7.81 -11.44 8.20
C CYS A 52 -7.64 -9.95 8.56
N ILE A 53 -6.67 -9.26 7.95
CA ILE A 53 -6.45 -7.84 8.20
C ILE A 53 -7.73 -7.05 7.86
N ASP A 54 -8.06 -6.06 8.71
CA ASP A 54 -9.28 -5.26 8.62
C ASP A 54 -10.59 -6.08 8.63
N LYS A 55 -10.52 -7.33 9.11
CA LYS A 55 -11.58 -8.35 9.07
C LYS A 55 -12.03 -8.71 7.65
N ARG A 56 -11.13 -8.61 6.69
CA ARG A 56 -11.30 -9.13 5.33
C ARG A 56 -10.84 -10.58 5.31
N CYS A 57 -11.58 -11.48 5.94
CA CYS A 57 -11.25 -12.91 5.96
C CYS A 57 -11.76 -13.60 4.70
N TYR A 58 -11.27 -13.20 3.52
CA TYR A 58 -11.77 -13.70 2.25
C TYR A 58 -11.22 -15.08 1.90
N ASN A 59 -11.88 -15.78 0.97
CA ASN A 59 -11.33 -16.99 0.36
C ASN A 59 -10.26 -16.62 -0.68
N TYR A 60 -9.10 -16.16 -0.22
CA TYR A 60 -8.07 -15.61 -1.10
C TYR A 60 -7.58 -16.59 -2.17
N THR A 61 -7.47 -17.89 -1.86
CA THR A 61 -7.10 -18.91 -2.84
C THR A 61 -8.20 -19.12 -3.88
N GLY A 62 -9.46 -19.22 -3.46
CA GLY A 62 -10.60 -19.32 -4.36
C GLY A 62 -10.75 -18.09 -5.28
N ILE A 63 -10.54 -16.89 -4.75
CA ILE A 63 -10.57 -15.64 -5.52
C ILE A 63 -9.40 -15.62 -6.53
N ALA A 64 -8.19 -16.01 -6.13
CA ALA A 64 -7.03 -16.08 -7.03
C ALA A 64 -7.21 -17.08 -8.18
N ASP A 65 -7.86 -18.21 -7.90
CA ASP A 65 -8.22 -19.20 -8.91
C ASP A 65 -9.29 -18.67 -9.86
N ALA A 66 -10.23 -17.88 -9.35
CA ALA A 66 -11.38 -17.36 -10.08
C ALA A 66 -11.09 -16.15 -10.98
N CYS A 67 -10.03 -15.38 -10.73
CA CYS A 67 -9.67 -14.18 -11.51
C CYS A 67 -8.32 -14.34 -12.23
N ASP A 68 -7.96 -13.42 -13.13
CA ASP A 68 -6.70 -13.47 -13.86
C ASP A 68 -5.50 -13.20 -12.96
N PHE A 69 -5.61 -12.25 -12.04
CA PHE A 69 -4.61 -11.98 -10.99
C PHE A 69 -5.17 -11.08 -9.88
N LEU A 70 -4.52 -11.14 -8.72
CA LEU A 70 -4.75 -10.28 -7.58
C LEU A 70 -3.82 -9.07 -7.65
N PHE A 71 -4.36 -7.90 -7.36
CA PHE A 71 -3.59 -6.71 -7.05
C PHE A 71 -3.58 -6.55 -5.53
N VAL A 72 -2.43 -6.80 -4.91
CA VAL A 72 -2.30 -6.75 -3.46
C VAL A 72 -2.03 -5.29 -3.07
N MET A 73 -2.96 -4.71 -2.31
CA MET A 73 -2.91 -3.32 -1.85
C MET A 73 -1.89 -3.14 -0.73
N SER A 74 -0.60 -3.25 -1.04
CA SER A 74 0.52 -3.16 -0.08
C SER A 74 0.84 -1.72 0.33
N TYR A 75 -0.15 -1.11 0.97
CA TYR A 75 -0.17 0.21 1.55
C TYR A 75 -1.25 0.26 2.64
N ASP A 76 -1.28 1.35 3.42
CA ASP A 76 -2.08 1.46 4.64
C ASP A 76 -1.77 0.31 5.62
N GLU A 77 -0.51 -0.15 5.65
CA GLU A 77 -0.10 -1.31 6.45
C GLU A 77 -0.06 -0.99 7.96
N GLN A 78 -0.33 0.27 8.32
CA GLN A 78 -0.49 0.75 9.67
C GLN A 78 -1.98 0.97 10.04
N SER A 79 -2.93 0.42 9.26
CA SER A 79 -4.36 0.45 9.58
C SER A 79 -4.65 -0.13 10.97
N GLN A 80 -3.85 -1.09 11.43
CA GLN A 80 -3.97 -1.71 12.74
C GLN A 80 -2.61 -1.78 13.46
N ILE A 81 -2.34 -0.85 14.37
CA ILE A 81 -1.11 -0.80 15.16
C ILE A 81 -1.35 -1.40 16.55
N TRP A 82 -0.77 -2.59 16.78
CA TRP A 82 -0.83 -3.31 18.05
C TRP A 82 0.37 -3.05 18.97
N THR A 83 1.42 -2.45 18.44
CA THR A 83 2.66 -2.09 19.17
C THR A 83 2.57 -0.67 19.74
N ASP A 84 3.72 -0.09 20.07
CA ASP A 84 3.82 1.34 20.36
C ASP A 84 3.17 2.18 19.25
N CYS A 85 2.34 3.12 19.68
CA CYS A 85 1.58 4.03 18.82
C CYS A 85 2.50 5.17 18.38
N ILE A 86 3.32 4.89 17.38
CA ILE A 86 4.32 5.80 16.80
C ILE A 86 4.13 5.88 15.29
N ALA A 87 4.51 7.00 14.69
CA ALA A 87 4.51 7.16 13.23
C ALA A 87 5.48 6.15 12.58
N LYS A 88 5.05 5.57 11.46
CA LYS A 88 5.78 4.54 10.70
C LYS A 88 5.50 4.69 9.21
N ALA A 89 6.31 4.00 8.40
CA ALA A 89 6.12 3.92 6.97
C ALA A 89 4.72 3.39 6.61
N ASN A 90 4.14 3.95 5.54
CA ASN A 90 2.86 3.51 5.00
C ASN A 90 2.92 2.05 4.52
N ALA A 91 4.04 1.67 3.89
CA ALA A 91 4.31 0.31 3.43
C ALA A 91 5.74 -0.10 3.84
N PRO A 92 5.98 -0.49 5.10
CA PRO A 92 7.30 -0.88 5.56
C PRO A 92 7.82 -2.12 4.83
N TYR A 93 9.04 -2.07 4.31
CA TYR A 93 9.57 -3.11 3.41
C TYR A 93 9.40 -4.55 3.91
N LEU A 94 9.85 -4.86 5.13
CA LEU A 94 9.75 -6.22 5.67
C LEU A 94 8.30 -6.66 5.89
N GLN A 95 7.41 -5.75 6.31
CA GLN A 95 6.00 -6.04 6.55
C GLN A 95 5.30 -6.36 5.22
N THR A 96 5.52 -5.52 4.21
CA THR A 96 5.07 -5.75 2.84
C THR A 96 5.49 -7.13 2.34
N LEU A 97 6.78 -7.47 2.43
CA LEU A 97 7.30 -8.76 1.92
C LEU A 97 6.69 -9.97 2.64
N VAL A 98 6.50 -9.88 3.96
CA VAL A 98 5.87 -10.95 4.74
C VAL A 98 4.44 -11.21 4.23
N GLY A 99 3.66 -10.18 3.92
CA GLY A 99 2.31 -10.35 3.35
C GLY A 99 2.31 -11.16 2.05
N TYR A 100 3.27 -10.94 1.13
CA TYR A 100 3.39 -11.78 -0.08
C TYR A 100 3.81 -13.21 0.23
N GLU A 101 4.75 -13.41 1.15
CA GLU A 101 5.13 -14.77 1.56
C GLU A 101 3.96 -15.52 2.21
N GLU A 102 3.08 -14.84 2.95
CA GLU A 102 1.85 -15.43 3.49
C GLU A 102 0.90 -15.86 2.37
N TYR A 103 0.62 -15.00 1.38
CA TYR A 103 -0.19 -15.35 0.20
C TYR A 103 0.39 -16.54 -0.56
N ILE A 104 1.70 -16.57 -0.77
CA ILE A 104 2.39 -17.67 -1.46
C ILE A 104 2.34 -18.96 -0.64
N THR A 105 2.54 -18.87 0.67
CA THR A 105 2.51 -20.03 1.59
C THR A 105 1.13 -20.66 1.66
N MET A 106 0.06 -19.87 1.49
CA MET A 106 -1.30 -20.37 1.35
C MET A 106 -1.57 -21.12 0.03
N GLY A 107 -0.65 -21.06 -0.93
CA GLY A 107 -0.72 -21.79 -2.20
C GLY A 107 -1.06 -20.95 -3.43
N ILE A 108 -1.12 -19.62 -3.32
CA ILE A 108 -1.33 -18.75 -4.48
C ILE A 108 -0.03 -18.69 -5.31
N ASP A 109 -0.14 -18.98 -6.61
CA ASP A 109 1.00 -18.86 -7.53
C ASP A 109 1.52 -17.41 -7.54
N PRO A 110 2.82 -17.15 -7.30
CA PRO A 110 3.43 -15.83 -7.46
C PRO A 110 3.02 -15.08 -8.74
N LYS A 111 2.80 -15.80 -9.85
CA LYS A 111 2.38 -15.22 -11.15
C LYS A 111 0.94 -14.69 -11.18
N LYS A 112 0.18 -14.90 -10.11
CA LYS A 112 -1.14 -14.32 -9.85
C LYS A 112 -1.05 -13.05 -8.98
N LEU A 113 0.11 -12.70 -8.44
CA LEU A 113 0.24 -11.58 -7.50
C LEU A 113 0.91 -10.38 -8.17
N VAL A 114 0.22 -9.25 -8.21
CA VAL A 114 0.78 -7.93 -8.54
C VAL A 114 0.98 -7.15 -7.26
N MET A 115 2.17 -6.58 -7.08
CA MET A 115 2.47 -5.77 -5.91
C MET A 115 2.02 -4.32 -6.07
N GLY A 116 1.01 -3.89 -5.32
CA GLY A 116 0.57 -2.49 -5.30
C GLY A 116 1.37 -1.66 -4.32
N VAL A 117 2.11 -0.64 -4.78
CA VAL A 117 2.87 0.27 -3.92
C VAL A 117 2.23 1.66 -3.82
N PRO A 118 2.36 2.37 -2.68
CA PRO A 118 1.78 3.69 -2.53
C PRO A 118 2.66 4.75 -3.21
N TRP A 119 2.04 5.63 -3.98
CA TRP A 119 2.60 6.92 -4.40
C TRP A 119 2.09 8.05 -3.52
N TYR A 120 1.82 7.73 -2.26
CA TYR A 120 1.40 8.65 -1.23
C TYR A 120 2.04 8.24 0.08
N GLY A 121 2.03 9.15 1.03
CA GLY A 121 2.49 8.93 2.39
C GLY A 121 1.45 9.32 3.41
N TYR A 122 1.85 9.29 4.68
CA TYR A 122 1.06 9.81 5.79
C TYR A 122 1.82 10.93 6.49
N ASP A 123 1.13 12.03 6.72
CA ASP A 123 1.54 13.12 7.59
C ASP A 123 0.93 12.92 8.99
N TYR A 124 1.78 12.63 9.96
CA TYR A 124 1.37 12.39 11.35
C TYR A 124 1.69 13.60 12.22
N VAL A 125 0.70 14.07 12.98
CA VAL A 125 0.92 15.05 14.05
C VAL A 125 1.53 14.33 15.26
N CYS A 126 2.74 14.73 15.65
CA CYS A 126 3.43 14.15 16.79
C CYS A 126 2.90 14.74 18.10
N GLN A 127 2.37 13.90 18.97
CA GLN A 127 2.11 14.27 20.37
C GLN A 127 3.43 14.63 21.07
N ASN A 128 4.49 13.90 20.77
CA ASN A 128 5.85 14.18 21.19
C ASN A 128 6.82 13.69 20.11
N LEU A 129 7.85 14.48 19.83
CA LEU A 129 8.94 14.10 18.94
C LEU A 129 10.22 13.99 19.76
N SER A 130 10.77 12.78 19.84
CA SER A 130 12.02 12.54 20.57
C SER A 130 13.23 13.03 19.77
N LYS A 131 14.39 13.14 20.43
CA LYS A 131 15.67 13.44 19.75
C LYS A 131 16.14 12.33 18.81
N ASP A 132 15.61 11.13 19.00
CA ASP A 132 15.89 9.95 18.18
C ASP A 132 14.86 9.79 17.05
N HIS A 133 14.18 10.88 16.67
CA HIS A 133 13.20 10.92 15.58
C HIS A 133 11.97 10.02 15.80
N ILE A 134 11.61 9.75 17.06
CA ILE A 134 10.40 8.98 17.38
C ILE A 134 9.23 9.93 17.60
N CYS A 135 8.26 9.88 16.70
CA CYS A 135 7.00 10.61 16.75
C CYS A 135 5.92 9.76 17.41
N THR A 136 5.55 10.04 18.65
CA THR A 136 4.43 9.36 19.32
C THR A 136 3.10 9.94 18.87
N LEU A 137 2.11 9.09 18.62
CA LEU A 137 0.82 9.46 18.04
C LEU A 137 -0.28 9.57 19.10
N PHE A 138 -1.31 10.36 18.79
CA PHE A 138 -2.59 10.26 19.46
C PHE A 138 -3.24 8.91 19.12
N LYS A 139 -3.79 8.23 20.12
CA LYS A 139 -4.43 6.93 19.92
C LYS A 139 -5.75 7.10 19.18
N VAL A 140 -5.78 6.60 17.95
CA VAL A 140 -7.01 6.44 17.15
C VAL A 140 -7.22 4.94 16.95
N PRO A 141 -8.22 4.32 17.59
CA PRO A 141 -8.42 2.88 17.46
C PRO A 141 -9.09 2.53 16.13
N PHE A 142 -8.72 1.39 15.55
CA PHE A 142 -9.34 0.86 14.34
C PHE A 142 -9.49 -0.66 14.42
N ARG A 143 -10.72 -1.16 14.21
CA ARG A 143 -11.04 -2.60 14.18
C ARG A 143 -10.45 -3.40 15.36
N GLY A 144 -10.40 -2.80 16.55
CA GLY A 144 -9.89 -3.43 17.78
C GLY A 144 -8.42 -3.11 18.10
N ALA A 145 -7.64 -2.65 17.12
CA ALA A 145 -6.29 -2.14 17.39
C ALA A 145 -6.37 -0.84 18.20
N PRO A 146 -5.47 -0.63 19.17
CA PRO A 146 -5.48 0.56 20.02
C PRO A 146 -5.03 1.84 19.29
N CYS A 147 -4.39 1.70 18.13
CA CYS A 147 -3.82 2.79 17.33
C CYS A 147 -3.88 2.42 15.84
N SER A 148 -3.87 3.42 14.97
CA SER A 148 -3.89 3.25 13.51
C SER A 148 -3.32 4.46 12.78
N ASP A 149 -3.09 4.29 11.48
CA ASP A 149 -2.75 5.34 10.52
C ASP A 149 -3.77 6.49 10.43
N ALA A 150 -5.02 6.27 10.85
CA ALA A 150 -6.04 7.31 10.99
C ALA A 150 -5.66 8.42 12.01
N ALA A 151 -4.57 8.25 12.77
CA ALA A 151 -3.95 9.33 13.53
C ALA A 151 -3.19 10.35 12.65
N GLY A 152 -2.94 10.03 11.39
CA GLY A 152 -2.34 10.90 10.39
C GLY A 152 -3.30 11.24 9.25
N SER A 153 -2.78 11.90 8.23
CA SER A 153 -3.51 12.24 7.01
C SER A 153 -2.73 11.81 5.78
N GLN A 154 -3.44 11.19 4.83
CA GLN A 154 -2.87 10.79 3.55
C GLN A 154 -2.41 12.01 2.76
N VAL A 155 -1.16 11.99 2.26
CA VAL A 155 -0.58 13.07 1.47
C VAL A 155 0.02 12.53 0.15
N PRO A 156 -0.34 13.10 -1.01
CA PRO A 156 0.19 12.62 -2.29
C PRO A 156 1.67 12.96 -2.45
N TYR A 157 2.43 12.13 -3.16
CA TYR A 157 3.87 12.31 -3.38
C TYR A 157 4.25 13.72 -3.87
N ARG A 158 3.46 14.33 -4.77
CA ARG A 158 3.67 15.71 -5.24
C ARG A 158 3.66 16.76 -4.13
N ALA A 159 2.84 16.57 -3.09
CA ALA A 159 2.77 17.49 -1.96
C ALA A 159 3.98 17.29 -1.04
N ILE A 160 4.32 16.03 -0.77
CA ILE A 160 5.52 15.63 -0.04
C ILE A 160 6.77 16.26 -0.65
N MET A 161 6.98 16.10 -1.96
CA MET A 161 8.17 16.61 -2.65
C MET A 161 8.24 18.14 -2.71
N LYS A 162 7.11 18.84 -2.62
CA LYS A 162 7.08 20.31 -2.50
C LYS A 162 7.46 20.78 -1.10
N GLN A 163 7.04 20.04 -0.07
CA GLN A 163 7.25 20.42 1.32
C GLN A 163 8.64 20.04 1.83
N VAL A 164 9.20 18.91 1.38
CA VAL A 164 10.41 18.32 1.96
C VAL A 164 11.62 19.25 1.95
N ASN A 165 11.75 20.12 0.94
CA ASN A 165 12.84 21.11 0.85
C ASN A 165 12.74 22.22 1.91
N SER A 166 11.56 22.43 2.48
CA SER A 166 11.31 23.37 3.59
C SER A 166 11.15 22.67 4.95
N SER A 167 11.39 21.36 5.00
CA SER A 167 11.34 20.59 6.25
C SER A 167 12.45 20.96 7.21
N LEU A 168 12.28 20.62 8.49
CA LEU A 168 13.30 20.86 9.52
C LEU A 168 14.46 19.87 9.42
N SER A 169 14.17 18.62 9.07
CA SER A 169 15.16 17.54 9.06
C SER A 169 15.83 17.33 7.71
N GLY A 170 15.25 17.82 6.61
CA GLY A 170 15.49 17.23 5.29
C GLY A 170 14.96 15.79 5.22
N VAL A 171 15.32 15.07 4.16
CA VAL A 171 14.97 13.65 4.05
C VAL A 171 15.85 12.82 4.99
N LEU A 172 15.21 12.08 5.87
CA LEU A 172 15.80 11.02 6.69
C LEU A 172 15.41 9.66 6.09
N TRP A 173 16.25 8.65 6.35
CA TRP A 173 16.04 7.29 5.86
C TRP A 173 16.04 6.31 7.03
N ASP A 174 14.98 5.52 7.17
CA ASP A 174 14.90 4.45 8.14
C ASP A 174 15.44 3.14 7.52
N GLU A 175 16.51 2.61 8.08
CA GLU A 175 17.15 1.40 7.56
C GLU A 175 16.39 0.09 7.86
N VAL A 176 15.43 0.09 8.77
CA VAL A 176 14.61 -1.09 9.10
C VAL A 176 13.38 -1.15 8.20
N GLN A 177 12.65 -0.04 8.11
CA GLN A 177 11.45 0.11 7.30
C GLN A 177 11.77 0.33 5.81
N LYS A 178 13.03 0.66 5.50
CA LYS A 178 13.54 0.97 4.15
C LYS A 178 12.67 2.02 3.45
N SER A 179 12.32 3.06 4.19
CA SER A 179 11.43 4.13 3.74
C SER A 179 11.96 5.49 4.17
N PRO A 180 11.79 6.52 3.34
CA PRO A 180 12.11 7.89 3.71
C PRO A 180 11.03 8.49 4.63
N PHE A 181 11.47 9.46 5.42
CA PHE A 181 10.58 10.35 6.15
C PHE A 181 11.21 11.73 6.32
N TYR A 182 10.41 12.72 6.72
CA TYR A 182 10.93 14.00 7.17
C TYR A 182 10.06 14.57 8.29
N GLU A 183 10.63 15.55 9.00
CA GLU A 183 9.98 16.22 10.11
C GLU A 183 9.83 17.70 9.78
N TYR A 184 8.67 18.26 10.11
CA TYR A 184 8.45 19.69 10.01
C TYR A 184 7.65 20.18 11.21
N LYS A 185 7.52 21.50 11.32
CA LYS A 185 6.69 22.14 12.33
C LYS A 185 5.67 23.00 11.62
N ASP A 186 4.39 22.82 11.93
CA ASP A 186 3.32 23.62 11.36
C ASP A 186 3.34 25.06 11.92
N ASP A 187 2.48 25.92 11.36
CA ASP A 187 2.36 27.32 11.79
C ASP A 187 1.83 27.47 13.23
N LEU A 188 1.18 26.43 13.77
CA LEU A 188 0.67 26.37 15.14
C LEU A 188 1.73 25.88 16.14
N GLY A 189 2.86 25.41 15.63
CA GLY A 189 3.98 24.94 16.41
C GLY A 189 3.92 23.45 16.79
N HIS A 190 3.06 22.66 16.18
CA HIS A 190 3.06 21.20 16.32
C HIS A 190 4.13 20.58 15.46
N PHE A 191 4.77 19.54 15.96
CA PHE A 191 5.69 18.73 15.18
C PHE A 191 4.92 17.70 14.36
N HIS A 192 5.39 17.49 13.14
CA HIS A 192 4.87 16.52 12.21
C HIS A 192 5.97 15.60 11.74
N GLN A 193 5.61 14.35 11.45
CA GLN A 193 6.49 13.39 10.79
C GLN A 193 5.77 12.78 9.59
N VAL A 194 6.35 12.96 8.40
CA VAL A 194 5.76 12.51 7.14
C VAL A 194 6.54 11.33 6.62
N TRP A 195 5.87 10.19 6.46
CA TRP A 195 6.45 8.95 5.94
C TRP A 195 5.89 8.63 4.56
N TYR A 196 6.73 8.18 3.63
CA TYR A 196 6.33 7.92 2.25
C TYR A 196 7.25 6.89 1.59
N ASP A 197 6.91 6.49 0.37
CA ASP A 197 7.78 5.71 -0.51
C ASP A 197 8.35 6.63 -1.61
N ASP A 198 9.61 6.40 -1.97
CA ASP A 198 10.33 7.11 -3.05
C ASP A 198 10.89 6.09 -4.08
N PRO A 199 11.57 6.54 -5.15
CA PRO A 199 12.13 5.61 -6.12
C PRO A 199 13.09 4.58 -5.50
N ARG A 200 13.81 4.93 -4.42
CA ARG A 200 14.74 4.01 -3.75
C ARG A 200 13.99 2.91 -3.00
N SER A 201 12.99 3.25 -2.19
CA SER A 201 12.21 2.26 -1.44
C SER A 201 11.39 1.37 -2.37
N ILE A 202 10.79 1.94 -3.42
CA ILE A 202 10.03 1.19 -4.43
C ILE A 202 10.95 0.25 -5.21
N SER A 203 12.17 0.67 -5.58
CA SER A 203 13.11 -0.20 -6.30
C SER A 203 13.52 -1.43 -5.48
N LEU A 204 13.62 -1.31 -4.14
CA LEU A 204 13.88 -2.46 -3.26
C LEU A 204 12.72 -3.48 -3.32
N LYS A 205 11.48 -2.98 -3.35
CA LYS A 205 10.26 -3.80 -3.49
C LYS A 205 10.18 -4.42 -4.89
N ALA A 206 10.48 -3.68 -5.95
CA ALA A 206 10.54 -4.18 -7.32
C ALA A 206 11.60 -5.29 -7.50
N ALA A 207 12.75 -5.18 -6.83
CA ALA A 207 13.75 -6.25 -6.82
C ALA A 207 13.20 -7.55 -6.21
N TYR A 208 12.39 -7.46 -5.15
CA TYR A 208 11.70 -8.62 -4.59
C TYR A 208 10.68 -9.21 -5.58
N VAL A 209 9.86 -8.37 -6.22
CA VAL A 209 8.88 -8.78 -7.25
C VAL A 209 9.56 -9.66 -8.30
N LYS A 210 10.71 -9.22 -8.82
CA LYS A 210 11.52 -9.98 -9.79
C LYS A 210 12.07 -11.27 -9.21
N ASN A 211 12.72 -11.20 -8.05
CA ASN A 211 13.39 -12.35 -7.44
C ASN A 211 12.39 -13.46 -7.05
N ARG A 212 11.18 -13.07 -6.61
CA ARG A 212 10.13 -14.02 -6.24
C ARG A 212 9.29 -14.49 -7.43
N GLY A 213 9.47 -13.88 -8.61
CA GLY A 213 8.70 -14.20 -9.80
C GLY A 213 7.23 -13.81 -9.68
N LEU A 214 6.95 -12.70 -8.98
CA LEU A 214 5.61 -12.12 -8.93
C LEU A 214 5.19 -11.67 -10.34
N ARG A 215 3.88 -11.55 -10.56
CA ARG A 215 3.32 -11.13 -11.86
C ARG A 215 3.82 -9.76 -12.29
N GLY A 216 3.99 -8.85 -11.34
CA GLY A 216 4.44 -7.50 -11.60
C GLY A 216 4.31 -6.60 -10.38
N ILE A 217 4.51 -5.31 -10.61
CA ILE A 217 4.35 -4.24 -9.63
C ILE A 217 3.47 -3.16 -10.25
N GLY A 218 2.59 -2.59 -9.45
CA GLY A 218 1.71 -1.48 -9.80
C GLY A 218 1.60 -0.52 -8.63
N MET A 219 0.67 0.42 -8.69
CA MET A 219 0.73 1.62 -7.86
C MET A 219 -0.65 2.13 -7.49
N TRP A 220 -0.72 2.82 -6.34
CA TRP A 220 -1.85 3.66 -5.96
C TRP A 220 -1.39 5.07 -5.55
N ASN A 221 -1.76 6.14 -6.25
CA ASN A 221 -2.35 6.15 -7.58
C ASN A 221 -1.69 7.22 -8.45
N GLY A 222 -2.01 7.17 -9.75
CA GLY A 222 -1.37 7.99 -10.77
C GLY A 222 -1.44 9.49 -10.50
N ASN A 223 -2.52 9.97 -9.87
CA ASN A 223 -2.75 11.39 -9.62
C ASN A 223 -1.90 11.95 -8.48
N SER A 224 -1.18 11.09 -7.75
CA SER A 224 -0.32 11.53 -6.66
C SER A 224 0.97 12.19 -7.11
N LEU A 225 1.37 12.07 -8.38
CA LEU A 225 2.54 12.73 -8.94
C LEU A 225 2.26 14.14 -9.47
N ASP A 226 3.32 14.89 -9.74
CA ASP A 226 3.27 16.20 -10.38
C ASP A 226 3.59 16.08 -11.87
N TYR A 227 2.58 16.27 -12.73
CA TYR A 227 2.72 16.23 -14.19
C TYR A 227 2.82 17.63 -14.81
N SER A 228 3.18 18.65 -14.02
CA SER A 228 3.53 19.97 -14.57
C SER A 228 4.81 19.89 -15.40
N ARG A 229 5.02 20.90 -16.26
CA ARG A 229 6.20 21.00 -17.13
C ARG A 229 7.43 21.63 -16.43
N GLU A 230 7.45 21.60 -15.11
CA GLU A 230 8.63 22.03 -14.35
C GLU A 230 9.67 20.90 -14.41
N ALA A 231 10.92 21.23 -14.75
CA ALA A 231 11.95 20.22 -14.95
C ALA A 231 12.14 19.27 -13.75
N VAL A 232 11.98 19.78 -12.54
CA VAL A 232 12.06 18.97 -11.31
C VAL A 232 10.87 18.00 -11.20
N ALA A 233 9.66 18.46 -11.53
CA ALA A 233 8.45 17.62 -11.52
C ALA A 233 8.54 16.50 -12.56
N GLU A 234 8.98 16.81 -13.77
CA GLU A 234 9.19 15.83 -14.84
C GLU A 234 10.21 14.75 -14.40
N GLN A 235 11.34 15.16 -13.82
CA GLN A 235 12.36 14.23 -13.33
C GLN A 235 11.84 13.34 -12.19
N GLN A 236 11.14 13.91 -11.22
CA GLN A 236 10.57 13.15 -10.09
C GLN A 236 9.52 12.15 -10.57
N THR A 237 8.66 12.58 -11.50
CA THR A 237 7.63 11.72 -12.07
C THR A 237 8.23 10.58 -12.88
N GLU A 238 9.22 10.86 -13.72
CA GLU A 238 9.94 9.83 -14.48
C GLU A 238 10.60 8.81 -13.56
N ALA A 239 11.25 9.25 -12.47
CA ALA A 239 11.89 8.36 -11.52
C ALA A 239 10.91 7.41 -10.81
N MET A 240 9.71 7.89 -10.46
CA MET A 240 8.66 7.05 -9.85
C MET A 240 8.15 5.99 -10.82
N TRP A 241 7.97 6.33 -12.10
CA TRP A 241 7.60 5.36 -13.14
C TRP A 241 8.73 4.34 -13.39
N GLN A 242 9.98 4.78 -13.45
CA GLN A 242 11.13 3.89 -13.62
C GLN A 242 11.28 2.90 -12.46
N ALA A 243 10.97 3.32 -11.23
CA ALA A 243 11.03 2.46 -10.05
C ALA A 243 10.05 1.27 -10.09
N LEU A 244 8.98 1.35 -10.90
CA LEU A 244 8.05 0.24 -11.14
C LEU A 244 8.57 -0.78 -12.17
N THR A 245 9.83 -0.72 -12.57
CA THR A 245 10.43 -1.67 -13.53
C THR A 245 11.33 -2.67 -12.79
N PRO A 246 10.93 -3.95 -12.63
CA PRO A 246 11.69 -4.96 -11.88
C PRO A 246 13.02 -5.42 -12.54
#